data_AF-A0A5S9MW73-F1
#
_entry.id   AF-A0A5S9MW73-F1
#
_cell.length_a   1.000
_cell.length_b   1.000
_cell.length_c   1.000
_cell.angle_alpha   90.00
_cell.angle_beta   90.00
_cell.angle_gamma   90.00
#
_symmetry.space_group_name_H-M   'P 1'
#
loop_
_entity.id
_entity.type
_entity.pdbx_description
1 polymer ?
#
loop_
_entity_poly.entity_id
_entity_poly.type
_entity_poly.pdbx_seq_one_letter_code
_entity_poly.pdbx_strand_id
1 'polypeptide(L)' 'MSHVVVAGVGMVKFAKPGTQKPYREMVKDAVGDALADAGLVYTDVQQAFAAYI' A
#
# COMPACT_ATOMS: atom_id res chain seq x y z
N MET A 1 20.64 16.53 -8.92
CA MET A 1 19.18 16.34 -9.08
C MET A 1 18.83 14.95 -8.59
N SER A 2 17.82 14.80 -7.74
CA SER A 2 17.31 13.48 -7.35
C SER A 2 16.36 12.97 -8.44
N HIS A 3 16.63 11.77 -8.95
CA HIS A 3 15.70 11.06 -9.81
C HIS A 3 14.66 10.35 -8.94
N VAL A 4 13.39 10.65 -9.18
CA VAL A 4 12.26 10.05 -8.46
C VAL A 4 11.49 9.18 -9.44
N VAL A 5 11.15 7.97 -9.00
CA VAL A 5 10.40 6.99 -9.79
C VAL A 5 9.27 6.40 -8.96
N VAL A 6 8.22 5.94 -9.63
CA VAL A 6 7.20 5.08 -9.02
C VAL A 6 7.69 3.65 -9.15
N ALA A 7 8.11 3.04 -8.04
CA ALA A 7 8.71 1.71 -8.04
C ALA A 7 7.68 0.58 -8.08
N GLY A 8 6.48 0.80 -7.51
CA GLY A 8 5.39 -0.18 -7.54
C GLY A 8 4.06 0.42 -7.08
N VAL A 9 2.97 -0.27 -7.39
CA VAL A 9 1.59 0.12 -7.05
C VAL A 9 0.80 -1.06 -6.50
N GLY A 10 -0.12 -0.80 -5.57
CA GLY A 10 -0.94 -1.83 -4.95
C GLY A 10 -2.31 -1.29 -4.53
N MET A 11 -3.35 -2.09 -4.71
CA MET A 11 -4.73 -1.69 -4.43
C MET A 11 -5.59 -2.91 -4.06
N VAL A 12 -6.37 -2.78 -2.99
CA VAL A 12 -7.40 -3.77 -2.67
C VAL A 12 -8.66 -3.58 -3.51
N LYS A 13 -9.41 -4.66 -3.71
CA LYS A 13 -10.71 -4.60 -4.41
C LYS A 13 -11.69 -3.72 -3.65
N PHE A 14 -12.45 -2.92 -4.40
CA PHE A 14 -13.60 -2.22 -3.87
C PHE A 14 -14.65 -3.21 -3.36
N ALA A 15 -15.18 -2.93 -2.17
CA ALA A 15 -16.20 -3.74 -1.52
C ALA A 15 -17.43 -2.87 -1.23
N LYS A 16 -18.61 -3.53 -1.14
CA LYS A 16 -19.84 -2.84 -0.77
C LYS A 16 -19.76 -2.39 0.70
N PRO A 17 -20.34 -1.24 1.06
CA PRO A 17 -20.42 -0.82 2.46
C PRO A 17 -21.03 -1.92 3.34
N GLY A 18 -20.34 -2.25 4.43
CA GLY A 18 -20.73 -3.31 5.38
C GLY A 18 -20.16 -4.70 5.07
N THR A 19 -19.48 -4.90 3.94
CA THR A 19 -18.87 -6.18 3.56
C THR A 19 -17.35 -6.12 3.44
N GLN A 20 -16.77 -4.94 3.62
CA GLN A 20 -15.33 -4.74 3.60
C GLN A 20 -14.65 -5.34 4.82
N LYS A 21 -13.40 -5.77 4.65
CA LYS A 21 -12.50 -6.08 5.76
C LYS A 21 -12.26 -4.82 6.61
N PRO A 22 -11.80 -4.96 7.86
CA PRO A 22 -11.29 -3.83 8.64
C PRO A 22 -10.25 -3.03 7.85
N TYR A 23 -10.30 -1.70 7.91
CA TYR A 23 -9.46 -0.82 7.10
C TYR A 23 -7.95 -1.12 7.25
N ARG A 24 -7.49 -1.44 8.47
CA ARG A 24 -6.09 -1.80 8.72
C ARG A 24 -5.64 -3.06 7.98
N GLU A 25 -6.53 -4.03 7.81
CA GLU A 25 -6.24 -5.24 7.01
C GLU A 25 -6.18 -4.90 5.53
N MET A 26 -7.10 -4.06 5.06
CA MET A 26 -7.10 -3.58 3.67
C MET A 26 -5.83 -2.81 3.33
N VAL A 27 -5.36 -1.93 4.22
CA VAL A 27 -4.10 -1.20 4.02
C VAL A 27 -2.91 -2.15 4.03
N LYS A 28 -2.88 -3.13 4.94
CA LYS A 28 -1.81 -4.14 4.97
C LYS A 28 -1.73 -4.90 3.64
N ASP A 29 -2.85 -5.34 3.11
CA ASP A 29 -2.92 -6.05 1.82
C ASP A 29 -2.42 -5.14 0.68
N ALA A 30 -2.96 -3.91 0.57
CA ALA A 30 -2.60 -2.97 -0.50
C ALA A 30 -1.11 -2.54 -0.48
N VAL A 31 -0.56 -2.26 0.71
CA VAL A 31 0.85 -1.89 0.87
C VAL A 31 1.76 -3.08 0.58
N GLY A 32 1.35 -4.29 1.00
CA GLY A 32 2.07 -5.52 0.69
C GLY A 32 2.20 -5.74 -0.81
N ASP A 33 1.10 -5.58 -1.56
CA ASP A 33 1.09 -5.69 -3.02
C ASP A 33 2.00 -4.64 -3.67
N ALA A 34 1.95 -3.39 -3.20
CA ALA A 34 2.80 -2.31 -3.72
C ALA A 34 4.29 -2.55 -3.50
N LEU A 35 4.67 -3.07 -2.33
CA LEU A 35 6.06 -3.43 -2.03
C LEU A 35 6.52 -4.63 -2.84
N ALA A 36 5.66 -5.63 -3.04
CA ALA A 36 5.96 -6.80 -3.87
C ALA A 36 6.17 -6.41 -5.34
N ASP A 37 5.32 -5.54 -5.89
CA ASP A 37 5.46 -5.00 -7.25
C ASP A 37 6.77 -4.20 -7.41
N ALA A 38 7.17 -3.46 -6.36
CA ALA A 38 8.44 -2.75 -6.30
C ALA A 38 9.67 -3.65 -6.04
N GLY A 39 9.48 -4.93 -5.68
CA GLY A 39 10.56 -5.82 -5.26
C GLY A 39 11.23 -5.42 -3.94
N LEU A 40 10.51 -4.72 -3.06
CA LEU A 40 10.98 -4.22 -1.77
C LEU A 40 10.40 -5.02 -0.60
N VAL A 41 11.08 -4.97 0.54
CA VAL A 41 10.56 -5.46 1.82
C VAL A 41 10.28 -4.32 2.78
N TYR A 42 9.45 -4.56 3.80
CA TYR A 42 9.04 -3.52 4.75
C TYR A 42 10.22 -2.82 5.44
N THR A 43 11.32 -3.53 5.69
CA THR A 43 12.54 -2.97 6.31
C THR A 43 13.28 -1.98 5.43
N ASP A 44 13.01 -1.95 4.12
CA ASP A 44 13.60 -0.97 3.19
C ASP A 44 12.90 0.39 3.28
N VAL A 45 11.68 0.43 3.85
CA VAL A 45 10.87 1.63 3.95
C VAL A 45 11.37 2.50 5.10
N GLN A 46 11.81 3.72 4.76
CA GLN A 46 12.26 4.70 5.77
C GLN A 46 11.13 5.57 6.31
N GLN A 47 10.16 5.90 5.46
CA GLN A 47 9.04 6.76 5.80
C GLN A 47 7.81 6.37 4.99
N ALA A 48 6.64 6.46 5.62
CA ALA A 48 5.35 6.21 4.98
C ALA A 48 4.39 7.35 5.31
N PHE A 49 3.56 7.72 4.34
CA PHE A 49 2.47 8.66 4.51
C PHE A 49 1.16 7.96 4.23
N ALA A 50 0.19 8.11 5.13
CA ALA A 50 -1.14 7.51 5.01
C ALA A 50 -2.20 8.55 5.37
N ALA A 51 -3.37 8.46 4.72
CA ALA A 51 -4.51 9.32 4.97
C ALA A 51 -5.79 8.48 5.08
N TYR A 52 -6.65 8.86 6.02
CA TYR A 52 -7.94 8.23 6.29
C TYR A 52 -8.91 9.30 6.79
N ILE A 53 -10.20 9.18 6.47
CA ILE A 53 -11.29 10.12 6.83
C ILE A 53 -12.35 9.36 7.62
#